data_AF-A0A067T405-F1
#
_entry.id   AF-A0A067T405-F1
#
_cell.length_a   1.000
_cell.length_b   1.000
_cell.length_c   1.000
_cell.angle_alpha   90.00
_cell.angle_beta   90.00
_cell.angle_gamma   90.00
#
_symmetry.space_group_name_H-M   'P 1'
#
loop_
_entity.id
_entity.type
_entity.pdbx_description
1 polymer ?
#
loop_
_entity_poly.entity_id
_entity_poly.type
_entity_poly.pdbx_seq_one_letter_code
_entity_poly.pdbx_strand_id
1 'polypeptide(L)'
;PGTVHAVYTIDPSICLGGHIYPSSTLTHTLIAHIRSFILAGYITNTEVVLRRDIHHRMMAFIYHTMVEGRIVQASKVRAHIPIITDFRSVTNILCGCALAIFANALSTESYCYPQSQEGDGDDDELRQYRYLQWDLNDLSALERRRCIHGRSLAWKTIFWLKSRYTFHGNTRTVEVPENEDSAETKLDFYDDIVVPFLGHLSLSILDYRTKACKKSVESAKAIRKKFLKTQLMGCFHNNPEIVVWTETHQGDSRESLLYPFDTDIEVHVREAPEDIESGA
;
A
#
# COMPACT_ATOMS: atom_id res chain seq x y z
N PRO A 1 9.89 -6.58 -9.01
CA PRO A 1 8.79 -5.74 -9.54
C PRO A 1 9.28 -4.30 -9.76
N GLY A 2 8.85 -3.63 -10.84
CA GLY A 2 9.21 -2.23 -11.10
C GLY A 2 10.68 -1.96 -11.48
N THR A 3 11.38 -2.99 -11.98
CA THR A 3 12.77 -2.86 -12.44
C THR A 3 12.81 -2.32 -13.87
N VAL A 4 13.54 -1.23 -14.07
CA VAL A 4 13.80 -0.68 -15.41
C VAL A 4 14.67 -1.67 -16.18
N HIS A 5 14.28 -1.96 -17.42
CA HIS A 5 15.02 -2.86 -18.30
C HIS A 5 14.91 -2.38 -19.75
N ALA A 6 15.88 -2.78 -20.56
CA ALA A 6 15.87 -2.63 -22.01
C ALA A 6 16.07 -4.00 -22.64
N VAL A 7 15.43 -4.25 -23.78
CA VAL A 7 15.53 -5.52 -24.50
C VAL A 7 16.05 -5.24 -25.89
N TYR A 8 17.06 -6.00 -26.31
CA TYR A 8 17.62 -5.98 -27.65
C TYR A 8 17.63 -7.40 -28.22
N THR A 9 17.09 -7.59 -29.42
CA THR A 9 16.96 -8.89 -30.07
C THR A 9 17.82 -8.90 -31.32
N ILE A 10 18.86 -9.73 -31.33
CA ILE A 10 19.85 -9.82 -32.42
C ILE A 10 19.35 -10.75 -33.53
N ASP A 11 18.84 -11.92 -33.14
CA ASP A 11 18.34 -12.95 -34.07
C ASP A 11 16.83 -13.15 -33.91
N PRO A 12 16.12 -13.62 -34.97
CA PRO A 12 14.71 -13.96 -34.88
C PRO A 12 14.43 -14.90 -33.70
N SER A 13 13.68 -14.41 -32.72
CA SER A 13 13.47 -15.09 -31.44
C SER A 13 11.99 -15.12 -31.07
N ILE A 14 11.54 -16.24 -30.50
CA ILE A 14 10.23 -16.38 -29.86
C ILE A 14 10.46 -16.50 -28.35
N CYS A 15 10.00 -15.51 -27.59
CA CYS A 15 10.16 -15.46 -26.15
C CYS A 15 8.83 -15.71 -25.44
N LEU A 16 8.84 -16.59 -24.43
CA LEU A 16 7.72 -16.79 -23.51
C LEU A 16 8.08 -16.18 -22.15
N GLY A 17 7.24 -15.26 -21.67
CA GLY A 17 7.45 -14.54 -20.42
C GLY A 17 6.16 -14.37 -19.63
N GLY A 18 6.31 -14.06 -18.35
CA GLY A 18 5.20 -13.80 -17.44
C GLY A 18 5.57 -12.81 -16.36
N HIS A 19 4.56 -12.29 -15.65
CA HIS A 19 4.72 -11.40 -14.51
C HIS A 19 4.09 -12.04 -13.29
N ILE A 20 4.80 -11.98 -12.16
CA ILE A 20 4.32 -12.53 -10.88
C ILE A 20 4.36 -11.46 -9.80
N TYR A 21 3.47 -11.59 -8.82
CA TYR A 21 3.42 -10.75 -7.63
C TYR A 21 3.66 -11.59 -6.37
N PRO A 22 4.94 -11.85 -6.01
CA PRO A 22 5.27 -12.60 -4.79
C PRO A 22 4.93 -11.78 -3.54
N SER A 23 4.33 -12.42 -2.54
CA SER A 23 4.05 -11.83 -1.22
C SER A 23 5.33 -11.28 -0.55
N SER A 24 6.46 -11.96 -0.74
CA SER A 24 7.79 -11.54 -0.23
C SER A 24 8.37 -10.28 -0.90
N THR A 25 7.71 -9.74 -1.93
CA THR A 25 8.16 -8.53 -2.65
C THR A 25 7.05 -7.49 -2.80
N LEU A 26 6.03 -7.53 -1.94
CA LEU A 26 4.94 -6.57 -1.92
C LEU A 26 5.41 -5.13 -1.70
N THR A 27 6.52 -4.93 -0.98
CA THR A 27 7.22 -3.64 -0.90
C THR A 27 7.57 -3.09 -2.29
N HIS A 28 8.20 -3.91 -3.14
CA HIS A 28 8.54 -3.51 -4.50
C HIS A 28 7.29 -3.30 -5.36
N THR A 29 6.26 -4.11 -5.14
CA THR A 29 4.97 -3.97 -5.84
C THR A 29 4.31 -2.63 -5.54
N LEU A 30 4.22 -2.23 -4.27
CA LEU A 30 3.66 -0.95 -3.85
C LEU A 30 4.45 0.23 -4.43
N ILE A 31 5.78 0.19 -4.32
CA ILE A 31 6.65 1.23 -4.89
C ILE A 31 6.45 1.33 -6.41
N ALA A 32 6.45 0.19 -7.11
CA ALA A 32 6.22 0.15 -8.55
C ALA A 32 4.83 0.70 -8.92
N HIS A 33 3.81 0.40 -8.11
CA HIS A 33 2.45 0.87 -8.32
C HIS A 33 2.33 2.39 -8.17
N ILE A 34 2.88 2.96 -7.10
CA ILE A 34 2.93 4.42 -6.88
C ILE A 34 3.68 5.13 -8.01
N ARG A 35 4.83 4.57 -8.41
CA ARG A 35 5.62 5.12 -9.53
C ARG A 35 4.84 5.07 -10.84
N SER A 36 4.19 3.94 -11.14
CA SER A 36 3.39 3.77 -12.35
C SER A 36 2.19 4.71 -12.37
N PHE A 37 1.50 4.86 -11.23
CA PHE A 37 0.38 5.80 -11.10
C PHE A 37 0.81 7.25 -11.39
N ILE A 38 1.93 7.70 -10.82
CA ILE A 38 2.39 9.10 -10.98
C ILE A 38 3.09 9.34 -12.32
N LEU A 39 3.84 8.35 -12.82
CA LEU A 39 4.69 8.47 -14.01
C LEU A 39 4.14 7.73 -15.24
N ALA A 40 2.87 7.33 -15.26
CA ALA A 40 2.27 6.47 -16.31
C ALA A 40 2.67 6.88 -17.74
N GLY A 41 2.61 8.18 -18.05
CA GLY A 41 2.94 8.69 -19.40
C GLY A 41 4.45 8.78 -19.71
N TYR A 42 5.33 8.45 -18.75
CA TYR A 42 6.77 8.54 -18.87
C TYR A 42 7.47 7.17 -18.85
N ILE A 43 7.00 6.22 -18.01
CA ILE A 43 7.71 4.95 -17.79
C ILE A 43 7.19 3.75 -18.59
N THR A 44 6.01 3.83 -19.22
CA THR A 44 5.44 2.71 -19.97
C THR A 44 4.85 3.16 -21.30
N ASN A 45 5.14 2.42 -22.37
CA ASN A 45 4.49 2.52 -23.68
C ASN A 45 3.19 1.70 -23.77
N THR A 46 2.91 0.87 -22.77
CA THR A 46 1.66 0.12 -22.62
C THR A 46 0.75 0.84 -21.64
N GLU A 47 -0.53 1.02 -21.97
CA GLU A 47 -1.54 1.46 -21.01
C GLU A 47 -1.46 0.55 -19.79
N VAL A 48 -1.01 1.09 -18.66
CA VAL A 48 -1.06 0.38 -17.40
C VAL A 48 -2.51 0.45 -16.95
N VAL A 49 -3.34 -0.45 -17.50
CA VAL A 49 -4.56 -0.87 -16.80
C VAL A 49 -4.04 -1.51 -15.51
N LEU A 50 -3.96 -0.67 -14.48
CA LEU A 50 -3.59 -1.07 -13.14
C LEU A 50 -4.49 -2.25 -12.79
N ARG A 51 -3.91 -3.43 -12.65
CA ARG A 51 -4.65 -4.65 -12.31
C ARG A 51 -5.07 -4.63 -10.84
N ARG A 52 -5.91 -3.67 -10.45
CA ARG A 52 -6.47 -3.57 -9.10
C ARG A 52 -7.15 -4.88 -8.70
N ASP A 53 -7.75 -5.57 -9.66
CA ASP A 53 -8.30 -6.91 -9.50
C ASP A 53 -7.28 -7.90 -8.91
N ILE A 54 -6.01 -7.86 -9.36
CA ILE A 54 -4.97 -8.73 -8.80
C ILE A 54 -4.63 -8.33 -7.36
N HIS A 55 -4.53 -7.03 -7.05
CA HIS A 55 -4.26 -6.57 -5.70
C HIS A 55 -5.40 -6.93 -4.73
N HIS A 56 -6.66 -6.80 -5.16
CA HIS A 56 -7.81 -7.22 -4.36
C HIS A 56 -7.82 -8.73 -4.12
N ARG A 57 -7.50 -9.54 -5.15
CA ARG A 57 -7.38 -10.99 -5.00
C ARG A 57 -6.23 -11.39 -4.09
N MET A 58 -5.09 -10.70 -4.18
CA MET A 58 -3.96 -10.92 -3.28
C MET A 58 -4.33 -10.60 -1.83
N MET A 59 -4.99 -9.47 -1.59
CA MET A 59 -5.43 -9.10 -0.24
C MET A 59 -6.44 -10.11 0.33
N ALA A 60 -7.39 -10.55 -0.50
CA ALA A 60 -8.33 -11.60 -0.12
C ALA A 60 -7.64 -12.92 0.19
N PHE A 61 -6.67 -13.32 -0.64
CA PHE A 61 -5.87 -14.53 -0.41
C PHE A 61 -5.12 -14.46 0.92
N ILE A 62 -4.37 -13.38 1.16
CA ILE A 62 -3.64 -13.13 2.41
C ILE A 62 -4.58 -13.22 3.61
N TYR A 63 -5.72 -12.52 3.58
CA TYR A 63 -6.70 -12.54 4.64
C TYR A 63 -7.25 -13.96 4.90
N HIS A 64 -7.71 -14.64 3.87
CA HIS A 64 -8.28 -15.98 4.00
C HIS A 64 -7.28 -17.00 4.54
N THR A 65 -6.01 -16.91 4.14
CA THR A 65 -5.01 -17.90 4.57
C THR A 65 -4.39 -17.57 5.93
N MET A 66 -4.11 -16.31 6.21
CA MET A 66 -3.41 -15.92 7.45
C MET A 66 -4.38 -15.62 8.59
N VAL A 67 -5.48 -14.92 8.31
CA VAL A 67 -6.42 -14.46 9.33
C VAL A 67 -7.50 -15.50 9.61
N GLU A 68 -8.12 -16.05 8.56
CA GLU A 68 -9.16 -17.08 8.72
C GLU A 68 -8.61 -18.51 8.79
N GLY A 69 -7.31 -18.71 8.53
CA GLY A 69 -6.68 -20.03 8.58
C GLY A 69 -7.23 -21.02 7.55
N ARG A 70 -7.77 -20.55 6.41
CA ARG A 70 -8.33 -21.44 5.38
C ARG A 70 -7.26 -22.36 4.81
N ILE A 71 -7.58 -23.65 4.76
CA ILE A 71 -6.67 -24.68 4.27
C ILE A 71 -6.53 -24.58 2.74
N VAL A 72 -5.29 -24.45 2.27
CA VAL A 72 -4.95 -24.49 0.84
C VAL A 72 -4.44 -25.88 0.48
N GLN A 73 -5.24 -26.63 -0.29
CA GLN A 73 -4.92 -28.01 -0.67
C GLN A 73 -3.77 -28.09 -1.69
N ALA A 74 -3.77 -27.21 -2.70
CA ALA A 74 -2.75 -27.21 -3.75
C ALA A 74 -1.40 -26.69 -3.21
N SER A 75 -0.37 -27.54 -3.25
CA SER A 75 0.98 -27.20 -2.77
C SER A 75 1.56 -25.96 -3.45
N LYS A 76 1.37 -25.83 -4.77
CA LYS A 76 1.82 -24.68 -5.56
C LYS A 76 1.18 -23.36 -5.08
N VAL A 77 -0.08 -23.40 -4.66
CA VAL A 77 -0.79 -22.22 -4.15
C VAL A 77 -0.34 -21.92 -2.71
N ARG A 78 -0.13 -22.96 -1.90
CA ARG A 78 0.35 -22.83 -0.52
C ARG A 78 1.70 -22.13 -0.43
N ALA A 79 2.57 -22.33 -1.42
CA ALA A 79 3.87 -21.66 -1.51
C ALA A 79 3.78 -20.12 -1.65
N HIS A 80 2.59 -19.58 -1.97
CA HIS A 80 2.36 -18.13 -2.04
C HIS A 80 1.83 -17.53 -0.73
N ILE A 81 1.47 -18.36 0.26
CA ILE A 81 1.03 -17.87 1.57
C ILE A 81 2.21 -17.13 2.22
N PRO A 82 2.02 -15.86 2.66
CA PRO A 82 3.08 -15.14 3.33
C PRO A 82 3.48 -15.82 4.65
N ILE A 83 4.78 -15.88 4.90
CA ILE A 83 5.35 -16.39 6.14
C ILE A 83 5.99 -15.19 6.84
N ILE A 84 5.71 -15.02 8.13
CA ILE A 84 6.30 -13.96 8.94
C ILE A 84 7.49 -14.55 9.68
N THR A 85 8.69 -14.23 9.20
CA THR A 85 9.95 -14.67 9.82
C THR A 85 10.72 -13.52 10.45
N ASP A 86 10.46 -12.29 10.00
CA ASP A 86 11.18 -11.08 10.39
C ASP A 86 10.31 -9.84 10.14
N PHE A 87 10.82 -8.67 10.55
CA PHE A 87 10.12 -7.40 10.34
C PHE A 87 9.95 -7.05 8.86
N ARG A 88 10.89 -7.46 7.98
CA ARG A 88 10.76 -7.29 6.53
C ARG A 88 9.52 -8.02 5.98
N SER A 89 9.23 -9.20 6.49
CA SER A 89 8.04 -9.97 6.15
C SER A 89 6.77 -9.23 6.57
N VAL A 90 6.77 -8.62 7.75
CA VAL A 90 5.69 -7.73 8.23
C VAL A 90 5.54 -6.51 7.33
N THR A 91 6.64 -5.84 6.97
CA THR A 91 6.62 -4.68 6.05
C THR A 91 6.03 -5.05 4.70
N ASN A 92 6.36 -6.22 4.15
CA ASN A 92 5.76 -6.71 2.91
C ASN A 92 4.24 -6.86 3.03
N ILE A 93 3.74 -7.42 4.14
CA ILE A 93 2.29 -7.53 4.37
C ILE A 93 1.65 -6.17 4.54
N LEU A 94 2.26 -5.25 5.30
CA LEU A 94 1.80 -3.87 5.41
C LEU A 94 1.76 -3.15 4.06
N CYS A 95 2.72 -3.42 3.17
CA CYS A 95 2.69 -2.90 1.80
C CYS A 95 1.53 -3.48 0.97
N GLY A 96 1.21 -4.76 1.16
CA GLY A 96 0.00 -5.38 0.60
C GLY A 96 -1.28 -4.75 1.12
N CYS A 97 -1.35 -4.50 2.43
CA CYS A 97 -2.45 -3.77 3.06
C CYS A 97 -2.58 -2.34 2.51
N ALA A 98 -1.46 -1.62 2.35
CA ALA A 98 -1.44 -0.27 1.81
C ALA A 98 -1.94 -0.22 0.35
N LEU A 99 -1.57 -1.19 -0.50
CA LEU A 99 -2.11 -1.33 -1.85
C LEU A 99 -3.64 -1.42 -1.84
N ALA A 100 -4.22 -2.16 -0.89
CA ALA A 100 -5.66 -2.31 -0.77
C ALA A 100 -6.35 -1.10 -0.12
N ILE A 101 -5.72 -0.48 0.89
CA ILE A 101 -6.23 0.73 1.57
C ILE A 101 -6.32 1.90 0.59
N PHE A 102 -5.25 2.12 -0.18
CA PHE A 102 -5.14 3.21 -1.15
C PHE A 102 -5.63 2.85 -2.55
N ALA A 103 -6.32 1.72 -2.74
CA ALA A 103 -6.69 1.23 -4.07
C ALA A 103 -7.48 2.24 -4.91
N ASN A 104 -8.36 3.04 -4.29
CA ASN A 104 -9.04 4.15 -4.95
C ASN A 104 -8.10 5.37 -5.11
N ALA A 105 -7.34 5.75 -4.09
CA ALA A 105 -6.47 6.92 -4.14
C ALA A 105 -5.34 6.79 -5.18
N LEU A 106 -4.93 5.56 -5.51
CA LEU A 106 -3.91 5.23 -6.50
C LEU A 106 -4.52 4.74 -7.84
N SER A 107 -5.78 5.09 -8.12
CA SER A 107 -6.45 4.86 -9.40
C SER A 107 -6.53 6.16 -10.18
N THR A 108 -6.19 6.13 -11.47
CA THR A 108 -6.34 7.27 -12.37
C THR A 108 -7.82 7.63 -12.58
N GLU A 109 -8.72 6.64 -12.61
CA GLU A 109 -10.17 6.87 -12.72
C GLU A 109 -10.73 7.71 -11.57
N SER A 110 -10.12 7.66 -10.38
CA SER A 110 -10.51 8.53 -9.24
C SER A 110 -10.28 10.02 -9.49
N TYR A 111 -9.48 10.38 -10.50
CA TYR A 111 -9.14 11.76 -10.84
C TYR A 111 -9.71 12.21 -12.19
N CYS A 112 -10.49 11.34 -12.84
CA CYS A 112 -11.23 11.61 -14.06
C CYS A 112 -12.73 11.65 -13.72
N TYR A 113 -13.49 12.46 -14.45
CA TYR A 113 -14.95 12.38 -14.42
C TYR A 113 -15.43 11.56 -15.62
N PRO A 114 -16.57 10.86 -15.52
CA PRO A 114 -17.06 10.00 -16.59
C PRO A 114 -17.22 10.77 -17.91
N GLN A 115 -16.66 10.22 -19.00
CA GLN A 115 -16.88 10.76 -20.34
C GLN A 115 -18.29 10.46 -20.81
N SER A 116 -18.90 11.35 -21.61
CA SER A 116 -20.19 11.09 -22.25
C SER A 116 -20.11 9.81 -23.06
N GLN A 117 -21.14 8.98 -23.00
CA GLN A 117 -21.46 8.17 -24.18
C GLN A 117 -21.97 9.11 -25.28
N GLU A 118 -21.62 8.82 -26.54
CA GLU A 118 -22.12 9.60 -27.69
C GLU A 118 -23.65 9.71 -27.62
N GLY A 119 -24.18 10.92 -27.46
CA GLY A 119 -25.62 11.19 -27.37
C GLY A 119 -26.14 11.66 -26.02
N ASP A 120 -25.36 11.55 -24.94
CA ASP A 120 -25.69 12.16 -23.65
C ASP A 120 -25.34 13.65 -23.70
N GLY A 121 -26.33 14.50 -23.98
CA GLY A 121 -26.24 15.97 -23.96
C GLY A 121 -25.96 16.60 -22.59
N ASP A 122 -25.30 15.86 -21.69
CA ASP A 122 -24.87 16.36 -20.37
C ASP A 122 -23.68 17.30 -20.59
N ASP A 123 -23.79 18.51 -20.05
CA ASP A 123 -22.78 19.57 -20.10
C ASP A 123 -21.52 19.18 -19.32
N ASP A 124 -20.34 19.42 -19.90
CA ASP A 124 -19.03 19.15 -19.30
C ASP A 124 -18.87 19.92 -17.97
N GLU A 125 -19.40 21.15 -17.89
CA GLU A 125 -19.41 21.94 -16.66
C GLU A 125 -20.23 21.27 -15.55
N LEU A 126 -21.40 20.73 -15.89
CA LEU A 126 -22.25 20.03 -14.94
C LEU A 126 -21.56 18.77 -14.42
N ARG A 127 -20.91 17.98 -15.28
CA ARG A 127 -20.15 16.79 -14.87
C ARG A 127 -18.98 17.13 -13.97
N GLN A 128 -18.23 18.18 -14.31
CA GLN A 128 -17.15 18.67 -13.46
C GLN A 128 -17.71 19.11 -12.09
N TYR A 129 -18.81 19.85 -12.05
CA TYR A 129 -19.47 20.24 -10.80
C TYR A 129 -19.87 19.01 -9.97
N ARG A 130 -20.51 18.00 -10.58
CA ARG A 130 -20.90 16.74 -9.91
C ARG A 130 -19.70 15.98 -9.35
N TYR A 131 -18.60 15.90 -10.09
CA TYR A 131 -17.34 15.32 -9.62
C TYR A 131 -16.78 16.08 -8.41
N LEU A 132 -16.76 17.41 -8.47
CA LEU A 132 -16.23 18.24 -7.37
C LEU A 132 -17.11 18.18 -6.10
N GLN A 133 -18.43 18.10 -6.25
CA GLN A 133 -19.37 18.09 -5.11
C GLN A 133 -19.58 16.72 -4.49
N TRP A 134 -19.64 15.66 -5.30
CA TRP A 134 -20.08 14.33 -4.86
C TRP A 134 -19.05 13.23 -5.09
N ASP A 135 -17.83 13.56 -5.52
CA ASP A 135 -16.79 12.59 -5.89
C ASP A 135 -17.29 11.55 -6.92
N LEU A 136 -18.14 12.00 -7.84
CA LEU A 136 -18.63 11.24 -9.00
C LEU A 136 -17.54 11.15 -10.07
N ASN A 137 -16.44 10.52 -9.70
CA ASN A 137 -15.32 10.15 -10.57
C ASN A 137 -15.64 8.89 -11.39
N ASP A 138 -14.75 8.58 -12.33
CA ASP A 138 -14.88 7.51 -13.34
C ASP A 138 -14.76 6.09 -12.76
N LEU A 139 -14.49 5.95 -11.45
CA LEU A 139 -14.46 4.64 -10.80
C LEU A 139 -15.87 4.05 -10.70
N SER A 140 -16.08 2.92 -11.38
CA SER A 140 -17.38 2.23 -11.41
C SER A 140 -17.87 1.81 -10.01
N ALA A 141 -19.19 1.66 -9.85
CA ALA A 141 -19.80 1.21 -8.60
C ALA A 141 -19.31 -0.17 -8.13
N LEU A 142 -18.94 -1.05 -9.06
CA LEU A 142 -18.36 -2.36 -8.75
C LEU A 142 -16.94 -2.20 -8.20
N GLU A 143 -16.11 -1.37 -8.85
CA GLU A 143 -14.75 -1.10 -8.41
C GLU A 143 -14.72 -0.42 -7.04
N ARG A 144 -15.62 0.54 -6.79
CA ARG A 144 -15.79 1.15 -5.46
C ARG A 144 -16.08 0.10 -4.37
N ARG A 145 -16.97 -0.85 -4.65
CA ARG A 145 -17.27 -1.96 -3.74
C ARG A 145 -16.05 -2.85 -3.50
N ARG A 146 -15.24 -3.14 -4.54
CA ARG A 146 -13.99 -3.89 -4.41
C ARG A 146 -12.96 -3.15 -3.55
N CYS A 147 -12.81 -1.84 -3.73
CA CYS A 147 -11.94 -1.01 -2.89
C CYS A 147 -12.38 -1.03 -1.42
N ILE A 148 -13.68 -0.87 -1.14
CA ILE A 148 -14.22 -0.94 0.24
C ILE A 148 -13.94 -2.31 0.85
N HIS A 149 -14.23 -3.38 0.13
CA HIS A 149 -13.99 -4.74 0.58
C HIS A 149 -12.50 -5.00 0.86
N GLY A 150 -11.63 -4.68 -0.10
CA GLY A 150 -10.18 -4.84 0.04
C GLY A 150 -9.62 -4.06 1.22
N ARG A 151 -10.06 -2.81 1.43
CA ARG A 151 -9.68 -1.99 2.58
C ARG A 151 -10.10 -2.62 3.91
N SER A 152 -11.31 -3.19 3.97
CA SER A 152 -11.77 -3.91 5.17
C SER A 152 -10.87 -5.12 5.48
N LEU A 153 -10.50 -5.90 4.46
CA LEU A 153 -9.60 -7.05 4.64
C LEU A 153 -8.20 -6.63 5.08
N ALA A 154 -7.69 -5.53 4.52
CA ALA A 154 -6.39 -4.97 4.90
C ALA A 154 -6.36 -4.58 6.39
N TRP A 155 -7.36 -3.85 6.87
CA TRP A 155 -7.45 -3.48 8.28
C TRP A 155 -7.58 -4.70 9.20
N LYS A 156 -8.41 -5.68 8.85
CA LYS A 156 -8.50 -6.93 9.61
C LYS A 156 -7.17 -7.68 9.68
N THR A 157 -6.41 -7.65 8.58
CA THR A 157 -5.06 -8.24 8.52
C THR A 157 -4.08 -7.48 9.42
N ILE A 158 -4.12 -6.14 9.42
CA ILE A 158 -3.32 -5.30 10.33
C ILE A 158 -3.63 -5.62 11.79
N PHE A 159 -4.91 -5.69 12.18
CA PHE A 159 -5.28 -6.02 13.56
C PHE A 159 -4.92 -7.46 13.94
N TRP A 160 -4.97 -8.39 12.99
CA TRP A 160 -4.48 -9.75 13.21
C TRP A 160 -2.97 -9.79 13.44
N LEU A 161 -2.17 -8.98 12.74
CA LEU A 161 -0.74 -8.85 13.03
C LEU A 161 -0.52 -8.33 14.46
N LYS A 162 -1.27 -7.29 14.86
CA LYS A 162 -1.24 -6.74 16.24
C LYS A 162 -1.55 -7.78 17.31
N SER A 163 -2.51 -8.68 17.03
CA SER A 163 -2.93 -9.68 18.02
C SER A 163 -2.00 -10.88 18.07
N ARG A 164 -1.34 -11.23 16.96
CA ARG A 164 -0.54 -12.45 16.82
C ARG A 164 0.95 -12.27 17.11
N TYR A 165 1.49 -11.06 16.99
CA TYR A 165 2.92 -10.78 17.15
C TYR A 165 3.18 -9.65 18.15
N THR A 166 4.36 -9.67 18.76
CA THR A 166 4.93 -8.55 19.53
C THR A 166 6.15 -7.99 18.80
N PHE A 167 6.42 -6.70 19.01
CA PHE A 167 7.42 -5.94 18.29
C PHE A 167 8.33 -5.23 19.28
N HIS A 168 9.63 -5.38 19.10
CA HIS A 168 10.63 -4.94 20.06
C HIS A 168 11.72 -4.19 19.29
N GLY A 169 11.94 -2.92 19.66
CA GLY A 169 12.97 -2.09 19.06
C GLY A 169 14.28 -2.22 19.81
N ASN A 170 15.35 -2.54 19.07
CA ASN A 170 16.71 -2.45 19.57
C ASN A 170 17.31 -1.10 19.14
N THR A 171 17.31 -0.14 20.05
CA THR A 171 18.13 1.07 19.88
C THR A 171 19.59 0.65 19.95
N ARG A 172 20.23 0.44 18.79
CA ARG A 172 21.69 0.51 18.68
C ARG A 172 22.08 1.98 18.88
N THR A 173 22.10 2.42 20.13
CA THR A 173 22.79 3.64 20.49
C THR A 173 24.27 3.43 20.15
N VAL A 174 24.71 4.16 19.13
CA VAL A 174 26.12 4.38 18.85
C VAL A 174 26.73 4.92 20.13
N GLU A 175 27.62 4.13 20.74
CA GLU A 175 28.37 4.45 21.98
C GLU A 175 27.53 4.51 23.27
N VAL A 176 27.02 3.36 23.73
CA VAL A 176 26.73 3.17 25.17
C VAL A 176 27.97 2.53 25.81
N PRO A 177 28.48 3.04 26.94
CA PRO A 177 29.54 2.37 27.70
C PRO A 177 29.10 0.95 28.07
N GLU A 178 30.05 0.01 28.16
CA GLU A 178 29.87 -1.45 28.31
C GLU A 178 29.02 -1.96 29.51
N ASN A 179 28.29 -1.10 30.21
CA ASN A 179 27.55 -1.42 31.44
C ASN A 179 26.06 -1.02 31.46
N GLU A 180 25.47 -0.58 30.35
CA GLU A 180 24.01 -0.43 30.25
C GLU A 180 23.47 -1.39 29.18
N ASP A 181 22.74 -2.41 29.65
CA ASP A 181 21.97 -3.30 28.79
C ASP A 181 21.16 -2.47 27.80
N SER A 182 21.30 -2.76 26.50
CA SER A 182 20.47 -2.15 25.47
C SER A 182 19.00 -2.27 25.87
N ALA A 183 18.36 -1.14 26.17
CA ALA A 183 17.00 -1.12 26.68
C ALA A 183 16.04 -1.55 25.56
N GLU A 184 15.75 -2.84 25.48
CA GLU A 184 14.75 -3.42 24.60
C GLU A 184 13.41 -2.70 24.83
N THR A 185 12.97 -1.91 23.85
CA THR A 185 11.76 -1.12 23.98
C THR A 185 10.63 -1.81 23.23
N LYS A 186 9.61 -2.25 23.97
CA LYS A 186 8.40 -2.82 23.38
C LYS A 186 7.63 -1.74 22.62
N LEU A 187 7.32 -2.02 21.36
CA LEU A 187 6.59 -1.12 20.45
C LEU A 187 5.10 -1.50 20.39
N ASP A 188 4.20 -0.51 20.39
CA ASP A 188 2.82 -0.71 19.97
C ASP A 188 2.76 -0.79 18.45
N PHE A 189 2.27 -1.93 17.94
CA PHE A 189 2.21 -2.16 16.50
C PHE A 189 1.37 -1.12 15.73
N TYR A 190 0.31 -0.58 16.34
CA TYR A 190 -0.51 0.41 15.66
C TYR A 190 0.15 1.78 15.71
N ASP A 191 0.47 2.27 16.92
CA ASP A 191 0.94 3.64 17.13
C ASP A 191 2.38 3.86 16.67
N ASP A 192 3.28 2.91 16.90
CA ASP A 192 4.71 3.07 16.60
C ASP A 192 5.09 2.55 15.20
N ILE A 193 4.25 1.70 14.58
CA ILE A 193 4.55 1.08 13.28
C ILE A 193 3.54 1.48 12.21
N VAL A 194 2.26 1.15 12.38
CA VAL A 194 1.24 1.35 11.32
C VAL A 194 0.99 2.84 11.05
N VAL A 195 0.85 3.65 12.11
CA VAL A 195 0.55 5.08 12.00
C VAL A 195 1.68 5.83 11.26
N PRO A 196 2.96 5.73 11.67
CA PRO A 196 4.07 6.34 10.93
C PRO A 196 4.21 5.79 9.51
N PHE A 197 4.05 4.47 9.33
CA PHE A 197 4.15 3.85 8.01
C PHE A 197 3.14 4.41 7.00
N LEU A 198 1.85 4.46 7.35
CA LEU A 198 0.78 4.92 6.45
C LEU A 198 0.80 6.44 6.28
N GLY A 199 1.11 7.18 7.34
CA GLY A 199 1.24 8.63 7.30
C GLY A 199 2.41 9.07 6.42
N HIS A 200 3.60 8.48 6.62
CA HIS A 200 4.79 8.75 5.81
C HIS A 200 4.56 8.41 4.35
N LEU A 201 3.93 7.27 4.07
CA LEU A 201 3.62 6.84 2.72
C LEU A 201 2.70 7.86 2.01
N SER A 202 1.71 8.40 2.72
CA SER A 202 0.81 9.44 2.20
C SER A 202 1.56 10.71 1.82
N LEU A 203 2.43 11.21 2.71
CA LEU A 203 3.28 12.38 2.44
C LEU A 203 4.25 12.11 1.29
N SER A 204 4.85 10.92 1.27
CA SER A 204 5.80 10.50 0.25
C SER A 204 5.17 10.43 -1.14
N ILE A 205 3.93 9.97 -1.26
CA ILE A 205 3.16 9.99 -2.51
C ILE A 205 2.96 11.43 -2.99
N LEU A 206 2.56 12.35 -2.10
CA LEU A 206 2.36 13.77 -2.41
C LEU A 206 3.66 14.46 -2.86
N ASP A 207 4.77 14.16 -2.18
CA ASP A 207 6.09 14.70 -2.50
C ASP A 207 6.60 14.13 -3.82
N TYR A 208 6.42 12.83 -4.05
CA TYR A 208 6.81 12.18 -5.30
C TYR A 208 6.06 12.78 -6.49
N ARG A 209 4.73 12.99 -6.37
CA ARG A 209 3.94 13.71 -7.37
C ARG A 209 4.45 15.13 -7.57
N THR A 210 4.75 15.86 -6.49
CA THR A 210 5.27 17.23 -6.57
C THR A 210 6.61 17.28 -7.30
N LYS A 211 7.53 16.36 -7.01
CA LYS A 211 8.81 16.19 -7.70
C LYS A 211 8.60 15.86 -9.19
N ALA A 212 7.67 14.98 -9.53
CA ALA A 212 7.34 14.62 -10.92
C ALA A 212 6.75 15.82 -11.71
N CYS A 213 5.88 16.63 -11.10
CA CYS A 213 5.36 17.84 -11.73
C CYS A 213 6.44 18.89 -11.98
N LYS A 214 7.40 19.06 -11.06
CA LYS A 214 8.57 19.95 -11.27
C LYS A 214 9.42 19.50 -12.47
N LYS A 215 9.40 18.21 -12.79
CA LYS A 215 10.04 17.61 -13.98
C LYS A 215 9.12 17.55 -15.20
N SER A 216 8.00 18.27 -15.18
CA SER A 216 7.05 18.35 -16.30
C SER A 216 6.44 17.01 -16.76
N VAL A 217 6.30 16.03 -15.85
CA VAL A 217 5.63 14.76 -16.17
C VAL A 217 4.11 14.97 -16.29
N GLU A 218 3.54 14.74 -17.48
CA GLU A 218 2.13 15.05 -17.78
C GLU A 218 1.14 14.23 -16.93
N SER A 219 1.37 12.92 -16.74
CA SER A 219 0.52 12.08 -15.88
C SER A 219 0.44 12.60 -14.44
N ALA A 220 1.53 13.16 -13.92
CA ALA A 220 1.53 13.75 -12.58
C ALA A 220 0.75 15.07 -12.52
N LYS A 221 0.74 15.86 -13.62
CA LYS A 221 -0.02 17.11 -13.72
C LYS A 221 -1.53 16.85 -13.78
N ALA A 222 -1.95 15.77 -14.47
CA ALA A 222 -3.36 15.35 -14.54
C ALA A 222 -3.96 15.09 -13.15
N ILE A 223 -3.15 14.58 -12.21
CA ILE A 223 -3.56 14.36 -10.82
C ILE A 223 -3.41 15.67 -10.03
N ARG A 224 -4.51 16.36 -9.71
CA ARG A 224 -4.49 17.60 -8.92
C ARG A 224 -4.03 17.31 -7.48
N LYS A 225 -3.01 18.04 -6.98
CA LYS A 225 -2.42 17.83 -5.63
C LYS A 225 -3.45 17.88 -4.51
N LYS A 226 -4.38 18.85 -4.54
CA LYS A 226 -5.43 18.99 -3.52
C LYS A 226 -6.32 17.74 -3.47
N PHE A 227 -6.74 17.25 -4.64
CA PHE A 227 -7.56 16.05 -4.76
C PHE A 227 -6.84 14.79 -4.30
N LEU A 228 -5.57 14.63 -4.69
CA LEU A 228 -4.74 13.52 -4.22
C LEU A 228 -4.62 13.52 -2.69
N LYS A 229 -4.37 14.69 -2.07
CA LYS A 229 -4.34 14.80 -0.60
C LYS A 229 -5.68 14.39 0.01
N THR A 230 -6.81 14.89 -0.54
CA THR A 230 -8.15 14.52 -0.06
C THR A 230 -8.42 13.02 -0.17
N GLN A 231 -8.11 12.39 -1.30
CA GLN A 231 -8.31 10.95 -1.51
C GLN A 231 -7.43 10.09 -0.60
N LEU A 232 -6.16 10.47 -0.39
CA LEU A 232 -5.27 9.79 0.54
C LEU A 232 -5.77 9.88 1.98
N MET A 233 -6.11 11.08 2.46
CA MET A 233 -6.61 11.28 3.83
C MET A 233 -7.99 10.65 4.04
N GLY A 234 -8.85 10.66 3.01
CA GLY A 234 -10.16 10.01 3.04
C GLY A 234 -10.09 8.49 3.27
N CYS A 235 -8.95 7.84 2.98
CA CYS A 235 -8.73 6.44 3.30
C CYS A 235 -8.68 6.17 4.82
N PHE A 236 -8.48 7.21 5.63
CA PHE A 236 -8.27 7.16 7.09
C PHE A 236 -9.38 7.82 7.89
N HIS A 237 -10.59 7.95 7.33
CA HIS A 237 -11.72 8.56 8.04
C HIS A 237 -12.00 7.92 9.43
N ASN A 238 -11.76 6.60 9.55
CA ASN A 238 -11.94 5.85 10.80
C ASN A 238 -10.64 5.67 11.61
N ASN A 239 -9.55 6.30 11.17
CA ASN A 239 -8.20 6.18 11.76
C ASN A 239 -7.56 7.57 11.84
N PRO A 240 -8.14 8.49 12.65
CA PRO A 240 -7.74 9.90 12.67
C PRO A 240 -6.29 10.09 13.12
N GLU A 241 -5.71 9.15 13.86
CA GLU A 241 -4.32 9.20 14.33
C GLU A 241 -3.32 9.28 13.16
N ILE A 242 -3.64 8.61 12.04
CA ILE A 242 -2.84 8.64 10.82
C ILE A 242 -2.90 10.02 10.17
N VAL A 243 -4.08 10.65 10.18
CA VAL A 243 -4.27 12.00 9.64
C VAL A 243 -3.51 13.02 10.49
N VAL A 244 -3.65 12.93 11.82
CA VAL A 244 -2.93 13.80 12.77
C VAL A 244 -1.42 13.64 12.58
N TRP A 245 -0.92 12.40 12.54
CA TRP A 245 0.50 12.13 12.30
C TRP A 245 0.97 12.76 10.97
N THR A 246 0.19 12.59 9.89
CA THR A 246 0.50 13.15 8.57
C THR A 246 0.60 14.68 8.60
N GLU A 247 -0.28 15.34 9.34
CA GLU A 247 -0.28 16.80 9.47
C GLU A 247 0.91 17.31 10.28
N THR A 248 1.24 16.64 11.40
CA THR A 248 2.39 16.99 12.24
C THR A 248 3.72 16.86 11.50
N HIS A 249 3.88 15.84 10.65
CA HIS A 249 5.13 15.52 9.96
C HIS A 249 5.21 16.07 8.52
N GLN A 250 4.29 16.97 8.13
CA GLN A 250 4.24 17.50 6.76
C GLN A 250 5.56 18.20 6.35
N GLY A 251 6.24 18.83 7.32
CA GLY A 251 7.50 19.56 7.13
C GLY A 251 8.75 18.69 7.03
N ASP A 252 8.68 17.41 7.38
CA ASP A 252 9.86 16.56 7.48
C ASP A 252 10.47 16.24 6.13
N SER A 253 11.80 16.08 6.10
CA SER A 253 12.49 15.61 4.91
C SER A 253 12.21 14.12 4.70
N ARG A 254 11.96 13.73 3.45
CA ARG A 254 11.68 12.34 3.06
C ARG A 254 12.52 11.94 1.86
N GLU A 255 13.36 10.93 2.06
CA GLU A 255 14.24 10.37 1.03
C GLU A 255 13.63 9.14 0.35
N SER A 256 12.84 8.34 1.09
CA SER A 256 12.22 7.10 0.63
C SER A 256 10.69 7.21 0.58
N LEU A 257 10.08 6.41 -0.31
CA LEU A 257 8.61 6.26 -0.36
C LEU A 257 8.07 5.53 0.88
N LEU A 258 8.86 4.62 1.44
CA LEU A 258 8.50 3.87 2.64
C LEU A 258 9.13 4.51 3.86
N TYR A 259 8.45 4.41 4.99
CA TYR A 259 8.96 4.89 6.27
C TYR A 259 10.27 4.17 6.60
N PRO A 260 11.37 4.91 6.82
CA PRO A 260 12.60 4.32 7.30
C PRO A 260 12.42 4.04 8.79
N PHE A 261 12.30 2.77 9.16
CA PHE A 261 12.35 2.39 10.56
C PHE A 261 13.82 2.51 10.99
N ASP A 262 14.13 3.53 11.79
CA ASP A 262 15.49 3.86 12.22
C ASP A 262 16.02 2.91 13.31
N THR A 263 15.21 1.94 13.73
CA THR A 263 15.52 0.95 14.77
C THR A 263 15.39 -0.45 14.18
N ASP A 264 16.29 -1.36 14.56
CA ASP A 264 16.14 -2.78 14.25
C ASP A 264 14.96 -3.33 15.06
N ILE A 265 13.88 -3.72 14.37
CA ILE A 265 12.66 -4.23 14.99
C ILE A 265 12.67 -5.76 14.93
N GLU A 266 12.65 -6.39 16.10
CA GLU A 266 12.44 -7.82 16.25
C GLU A 266 10.95 -8.15 16.29
N VAL A 267 10.59 -9.29 15.68
CA VAL A 267 9.21 -9.77 15.59
C VAL A 267 9.12 -11.11 16.29
N HIS A 268 8.35 -11.16 17.36
CA HIS A 268 8.14 -12.37 18.15
C HIS A 268 6.69 -12.82 18.02
N VAL A 269 6.48 -14.13 17.94
CA VAL A 269 5.12 -14.69 17.98
C VAL A 269 4.60 -14.48 19.40
N ARG A 270 3.44 -13.84 19.55
CA ARG A 270 2.81 -13.71 20.86
C ARG A 270 2.46 -15.11 21.36
N GLU A 271 2.98 -15.48 22.53
CA GLU A 271 2.57 -16.70 23.23
C GLU A 271 1.05 -16.63 23.41
N ALA A 272 0.37 -17.74 23.13
CA ALA A 272 -1.04 -17.82 23.48
C ALA A 272 -1.12 -17.58 25.00
N PRO A 273 -2.07 -16.76 25.50
CA PRO A 273 -2.24 -16.65 26.94
C PRO A 273 -2.36 -18.07 27.51
N GLU A 274 -1.48 -18.39 28.47
CA GLU A 274 -1.61 -19.56 29.34
C GLU A 274 -2.91 -19.37 30.13
N ASP A 275 -4.05 -19.72 29.54
CA ASP A 275 -5.35 -19.94 30.16
C ASP A 275 -6.41 -20.08 29.06
N ILE A 276 -6.41 -21.25 28.41
CA ILE A 276 -7.57 -22.14 28.36
C ILE A 276 -6.99 -23.56 28.33
N GLU A 277 -6.59 -24.07 29.49
CA GLU A 277 -6.75 -25.52 29.71
C GLU A 277 -8.24 -25.80 29.53
N SER A 278 -8.63 -26.29 28.36
CA SER A 278 -9.98 -26.77 28.13
C SER A 278 -10.18 -28.04 28.95
N GLY A 279 -10.57 -27.86 30.21
CA GLY A 279 -11.43 -28.80 30.89
C GLY A 279 -12.78 -28.82 30.19
N ALA A 280 -12.93 -29.70 29.20
CA ALA A 280 -14.17 -30.34 28.75
C ALA A 280 -13.85 -31.41 27.71
#